data_AF-A0A841N6V3-F1
#
_entry.id   AF-A0A841N6V3-F1
#
_cell.length_a   1.000
_cell.length_b   1.000
_cell.length_c   1.000
_cell.angle_alpha   90.00
_cell.angle_beta   90.00
_cell.angle_gamma   90.00
#
_symmetry.space_group_name_H-M   'P 1'
#
loop_
_entity.id
_entity.type
_entity.pdbx_description
1 polymer ?
#
loop_
_entity_poly.entity_id
_entity_poly.type
_entity_poly.pdbx_seq_one_letter_code
_entity_poly.pdbx_strand_id
1 'polypeptide(L)'
;MNGKTRSVFFICLGLLFGMSVMYIYNNFIADKKGNTETVNYGNTSADSQNIPGKSSSQSIDQLTEEKTVINYVKQHHTLPDYYITKNEARKLGWNASKGNLCEILPGRAIGGDKFGNRENKLPQSEKYYEADVNYSCGNRNADRIIFTKNGDVYLTKNHYKSFEKQ
;
A
#
# COMPACT_ATOMS: atom_id res chain seq x y z
N MET A 1 -0.12 14.88 58.25
CA MET A 1 0.63 13.64 57.92
C MET A 1 2.12 13.88 58.18
N ASN A 2 2.75 13.05 59.01
CA ASN A 2 4.20 13.13 59.28
C ASN A 2 4.98 12.94 57.97
N GLY A 3 6.07 13.68 57.77
CA GLY A 3 6.85 13.64 56.52
C GLY A 3 7.31 12.22 56.13
N LYS A 4 7.51 11.35 57.13
CA LYS A 4 7.84 9.93 56.94
C LYS A 4 6.70 9.10 56.34
N THR A 5 5.44 9.41 56.65
CA THR A 5 4.29 8.65 56.12
C THR A 5 3.93 9.07 54.70
N ARG A 6 4.23 10.31 54.28
CA ARG A 6 4.05 10.75 52.88
C ARG A 6 4.97 10.01 51.92
N SER A 7 6.24 9.82 52.28
CA SER A 7 7.20 9.10 51.42
C SER A 7 6.80 7.64 51.21
N VAL A 8 6.40 6.94 52.29
CA VAL A 8 5.90 5.56 52.21
C VAL A 8 4.63 5.48 51.35
N PHE A 9 3.73 6.47 51.46
CA PHE A 9 2.50 6.50 50.67
C PHE A 9 2.77 6.61 49.17
N PHE A 10 3.71 7.44 48.74
CA PHE A 10 4.07 7.57 47.32
C PHE A 10 4.79 6.34 46.77
N ILE A 11 5.62 5.68 47.57
CA ILE A 11 6.29 4.43 47.18
C ILE A 11 5.26 3.30 46.98
N CYS A 12 4.29 3.17 47.89
CA CYS A 12 3.22 2.18 47.77
C CYS A 12 2.30 2.46 46.56
N LEU A 13 1.99 3.73 46.29
CA LEU A 13 1.14 4.10 45.15
C LEU A 13 1.80 3.76 43.79
N GLY A 14 3.12 4.01 43.67
CA GLY A 14 3.88 3.69 42.46
C GLY A 14 3.96 2.19 42.18
N LEU A 15 4.16 1.37 43.22
CA LEU A 15 4.20 -0.09 43.08
C LEU A 15 2.85 -0.68 42.64
N LEU A 16 1.74 -0.17 43.20
CA LEU A 16 0.39 -0.60 42.81
C LEU A 16 0.05 -0.22 41.37
N PHE A 17 0.45 0.97 40.94
CA PHE A 17 0.22 1.43 39.56
C PHE A 17 1.02 0.60 38.55
N GLY A 18 2.29 0.29 38.85
CA GLY A 18 3.13 -0.57 38.01
C GLY A 18 2.55 -1.98 37.84
N MET A 19 2.07 -2.58 38.93
CA MET A 19 1.43 -3.91 38.89
C MET A 19 0.12 -3.90 38.08
N SER A 20 -0.68 -2.84 38.19
CA SER A 20 -1.93 -2.70 37.42
C SER A 20 -1.68 -2.57 35.91
N VAL A 21 -0.68 -1.79 35.50
CA VAL A 21 -0.30 -1.65 34.07
C VAL A 21 0.22 -2.98 33.52
N MET A 22 1.06 -3.70 34.27
CA MET A 22 1.58 -4.99 33.83
C MET A 22 0.47 -6.05 33.72
N TYR A 23 -0.49 -6.05 34.66
CA TYR A 23 -1.65 -6.94 34.61
C TYR A 23 -2.53 -6.69 33.38
N ILE A 24 -2.81 -5.42 33.03
CA ILE A 24 -3.58 -5.08 31.81
C ILE A 24 -2.81 -5.49 30.55
N TYR A 25 -1.49 -5.26 30.50
CA TYR A 25 -0.67 -5.67 29.35
C TYR A 25 -0.70 -7.19 29.15
N ASN A 26 -0.55 -7.97 30.23
CA ASN A 26 -0.55 -9.42 30.16
C ASN A 26 -1.95 -10.00 29.85
N ASN A 27 -3.01 -9.39 30.38
CA ASN A 27 -4.37 -9.90 30.22
C ASN A 27 -5.08 -9.42 28.93
N PHE A 28 -4.58 -8.37 28.27
CA PHE A 28 -5.26 -7.76 27.12
C PHE A 28 -4.41 -7.61 25.85
N ILE A 29 -3.08 -7.54 25.96
CA ILE A 29 -2.20 -7.28 24.80
C ILE A 29 -1.34 -8.51 24.45
N ALA A 30 -1.01 -9.37 25.41
CA ALA A 30 -0.11 -10.51 25.17
C ALA A 30 -0.70 -11.62 24.27
N ASP A 31 -2.03 -11.73 24.12
CA ASP A 31 -2.67 -12.80 23.33
C ASP A 31 -2.92 -12.47 21.85
N LYS A 32 -2.54 -11.29 21.33
CA LYS A 32 -2.63 -11.00 19.89
C LYS A 32 -1.33 -11.30 19.14
N LYS A 33 -1.00 -12.59 19.07
CA LYS A 33 -0.22 -13.20 17.96
C LYS A 33 -0.81 -14.58 17.64
N GLY A 34 -1.56 -14.70 16.54
CA GLY A 34 -1.95 -16.00 15.98
C GLY A 34 -3.28 -15.98 15.24
N ASN A 35 -3.29 -16.53 14.04
CA ASN A 35 -4.29 -16.38 12.96
C ASN A 35 -5.52 -17.33 13.07
N THR A 36 -6.59 -16.94 12.37
CA THR A 36 -7.61 -17.74 11.63
C THR A 36 -8.87 -18.36 12.30
N GLU A 37 -10.00 -17.97 11.70
CA GLU A 37 -11.24 -18.71 11.33
C GLU A 37 -12.58 -18.53 12.09
N THR A 38 -13.56 -18.14 11.24
CA THR A 38 -14.98 -18.51 11.13
C THR A 38 -15.96 -18.20 12.29
N VAL A 39 -16.85 -17.23 12.05
CA VAL A 39 -18.22 -17.28 12.58
C VAL A 39 -19.21 -16.89 11.50
N ASN A 40 -20.02 -17.88 11.15
CA ASN A 40 -21.24 -17.78 10.37
C ASN A 40 -22.37 -17.31 11.33
N TYR A 41 -22.93 -16.12 11.10
CA TYR A 41 -24.23 -15.75 11.66
C TYR A 41 -25.17 -15.51 10.50
N GLY A 42 -26.10 -16.46 10.33
CA GLY A 42 -27.30 -16.20 9.55
C GLY A 42 -28.07 -15.03 10.16
N ASN A 43 -28.67 -14.21 9.31
CA ASN A 43 -30.02 -13.71 9.53
C ASN A 43 -30.64 -13.26 8.21
N THR A 44 -31.91 -13.62 8.09
CA THR A 44 -32.81 -13.52 6.96
C THR A 44 -33.24 -12.07 6.69
N SER A 45 -33.36 -11.75 5.41
CA SER A 45 -34.16 -10.72 4.72
C SER A 45 -34.90 -9.64 5.53
N ALA A 46 -34.60 -8.37 5.24
CA ALA A 46 -35.60 -7.33 4.90
C ALA A 46 -34.91 -6.01 4.48
N ASP A 47 -35.11 -5.67 3.20
CA ASP A 47 -35.18 -4.35 2.56
C ASP A 47 -34.66 -3.10 3.31
N SER A 48 -33.59 -2.49 2.79
CA SER A 48 -33.53 -1.03 2.66
C SER A 48 -32.49 -0.60 1.61
N GLN A 49 -33.01 -0.26 0.43
CA GLN A 49 -32.68 0.92 -0.37
C GLN A 49 -31.22 1.17 -0.81
N ASN A 50 -31.04 1.08 -2.15
CA ASN A 50 -29.98 1.59 -3.02
C ASN A 50 -29.03 2.66 -2.44
N ILE A 51 -27.73 2.33 -2.40
CA ILE A 51 -26.63 3.31 -2.46
C ILE A 51 -25.65 2.88 -3.57
N PRO A 52 -25.37 3.72 -4.59
CA PRO A 52 -24.42 3.39 -5.63
C PRO A 52 -23.01 3.69 -5.12
N GLY A 53 -22.31 2.67 -4.63
CA GLY A 53 -20.96 2.89 -4.10
C GLY A 53 -20.43 1.78 -3.20
N LYS A 54 -20.52 0.53 -3.64
CA LYS A 54 -19.76 -0.56 -3.03
C LYS A 54 -19.20 -1.47 -4.11
N SER A 55 -18.26 -0.91 -4.89
CA SER A 55 -17.27 -1.75 -5.55
C SER A 55 -16.59 -2.57 -4.45
N SER A 56 -16.55 -3.88 -4.60
CA SER A 56 -15.58 -4.71 -3.88
C SER A 56 -14.24 -3.98 -3.92
N SER A 57 -13.71 -3.54 -2.79
CA SER A 57 -12.45 -2.79 -2.75
C SER A 57 -11.33 -3.75 -3.15
N GLN A 58 -11.00 -3.79 -4.44
CA GLN A 58 -9.88 -4.56 -4.95
C GLN A 58 -8.61 -4.09 -4.24
N SER A 59 -7.80 -5.04 -3.79
CA SER A 59 -6.53 -4.73 -3.12
C SER A 59 -5.51 -4.21 -4.13
N ILE A 60 -4.50 -3.46 -3.66
CA ILE A 60 -3.56 -2.80 -4.58
C ILE A 60 -2.74 -3.78 -5.42
N ASP A 61 -2.47 -4.97 -4.91
CA ASP A 61 -1.83 -6.07 -5.63
C ASP A 61 -2.70 -6.58 -6.78
N GLN A 62 -4.01 -6.68 -6.58
CA GLN A 62 -4.96 -7.03 -7.65
C GLN A 62 -5.09 -5.92 -8.68
N LEU A 63 -5.18 -4.66 -8.23
CA LEU A 63 -5.26 -3.50 -9.12
C LEU A 63 -4.01 -3.36 -9.97
N THR A 64 -2.83 -3.63 -9.41
CA THR A 64 -1.55 -3.44 -10.12
C THR A 64 -1.06 -4.70 -10.82
N GLU A 65 -1.86 -5.76 -10.91
CA GLU A 65 -1.50 -6.97 -11.67
C GLU A 65 -1.14 -6.59 -13.12
N GLU A 66 -0.01 -7.13 -13.60
CA GLU A 66 0.60 -6.66 -14.85
C GLU A 66 -0.34 -6.72 -16.05
N LYS A 67 -1.09 -7.81 -16.24
CA LYS A 67 -2.00 -7.94 -17.39
C LYS A 67 -3.14 -6.95 -17.31
N THR A 68 -3.68 -6.73 -16.11
CA THR A 68 -4.74 -5.76 -15.83
C THR A 68 -4.30 -4.35 -16.25
N VAL A 69 -3.12 -3.93 -15.81
CA VAL A 69 -2.60 -2.58 -16.11
C VAL A 69 -2.20 -2.47 -17.59
N ILE A 70 -1.55 -3.49 -18.16
CA ILE A 70 -1.17 -3.52 -19.59
C ILE A 70 -2.40 -3.37 -20.48
N ASN A 71 -3.46 -4.16 -20.22
CA ASN A 71 -4.68 -4.11 -21.01
C ASN A 71 -5.37 -2.74 -20.90
N TYR A 72 -5.42 -2.17 -19.70
CA TYR A 72 -5.97 -0.83 -19.50
C TYR A 72 -5.19 0.21 -20.29
N VAL A 73 -3.85 0.22 -20.20
CA VAL A 73 -3.01 1.21 -20.89
C VAL A 73 -3.14 1.08 -22.41
N LYS A 74 -3.20 -0.15 -22.94
CA LYS A 74 -3.43 -0.38 -24.38
C LYS A 74 -4.79 0.15 -24.86
N GLN A 75 -5.83 0.03 -24.04
CA GLN A 75 -7.18 0.46 -24.40
C GLN A 75 -7.39 1.97 -24.22
N HIS A 76 -6.85 2.54 -23.15
CA HIS A 76 -7.14 3.90 -22.70
C HIS A 76 -5.99 4.89 -22.92
N HIS A 77 -4.82 4.40 -23.35
CA HIS A 77 -3.59 5.18 -23.58
C HIS A 77 -3.15 6.03 -22.37
N THR A 78 -3.62 5.66 -21.18
CA THR A 78 -3.44 6.35 -19.91
C THR A 78 -3.36 5.33 -18.79
N LEU A 79 -2.81 5.74 -17.64
CA LEU A 79 -2.82 4.89 -16.44
C LEU A 79 -4.16 4.98 -15.73
N PRO A 80 -4.59 3.91 -15.05
CA PRO A 80 -5.69 3.98 -14.09
C PRO A 80 -5.48 5.04 -13.01
N ASP A 81 -6.57 5.60 -12.49
CA ASP A 81 -6.54 6.74 -11.57
C ASP A 81 -5.86 6.45 -10.22
N TYR A 82 -5.62 5.18 -9.86
CA TYR A 82 -4.90 4.82 -8.64
C TYR A 82 -3.37 4.98 -8.75
N TYR A 83 -2.85 5.28 -9.94
CA TYR A 83 -1.44 5.67 -10.09
C TYR A 83 -1.19 7.11 -9.68
N ILE A 84 -0.03 7.35 -9.07
CA ILE A 84 0.44 8.68 -8.67
C ILE A 84 1.92 8.81 -9.02
N THR A 85 2.35 10.00 -9.46
CA THR A 85 3.76 10.21 -9.81
C THR A 85 4.64 10.18 -8.56
N LYS A 86 5.92 9.86 -8.73
CA LYS A 86 6.90 9.89 -7.63
C LYS A 86 6.95 11.26 -6.96
N ASN A 87 6.79 12.35 -7.71
CA ASN A 87 6.84 13.71 -7.16
C ASN A 87 5.63 14.01 -6.27
N GLU A 88 4.42 13.68 -6.73
CA GLU A 88 3.19 13.88 -5.96
C GLU A 88 3.19 13.01 -4.70
N ALA A 89 3.57 11.74 -4.80
CA ALA A 89 3.67 10.86 -3.65
C ALA A 89 4.64 11.41 -2.59
N ARG A 90 5.82 11.91 -3.00
CA ARG A 90 6.79 12.51 -2.07
C ARG A 90 6.25 13.75 -1.37
N LYS A 91 5.52 14.61 -2.09
CA LYS A 91 4.86 15.80 -1.49
C LYS A 91 3.85 15.42 -0.40
N LEU A 92 3.24 14.24 -0.53
CA LEU A 92 2.28 13.69 0.43
C LEU A 92 2.94 12.86 1.55
N GLY A 93 4.27 12.83 1.61
CA GLY A 93 5.03 12.17 2.70
C GLY A 93 5.61 10.80 2.35
N TRP A 94 5.55 10.38 1.08
CA TRP A 94 6.12 9.10 0.68
C TRP A 94 7.64 9.16 0.80
N ASN A 95 8.19 8.19 1.50
CA ASN A 95 9.61 7.94 1.60
C ASN A 95 9.92 6.53 1.09
N ALA A 96 10.59 6.46 -0.06
CA ALA A 96 10.93 5.21 -0.72
C ALA A 96 11.76 4.26 0.16
N SER A 97 12.68 4.77 1.01
CA SER A 97 13.49 3.90 1.87
C SER A 97 12.73 3.33 3.07
N LYS A 98 11.58 3.91 3.40
CA LYS A 98 10.68 3.42 4.44
C LYS A 98 9.62 2.45 3.91
N GLY A 99 9.43 2.37 2.59
CA GLY A 99 8.36 1.56 2.00
C GLY A 99 6.94 2.00 2.42
N ASN A 100 6.76 3.25 2.86
CA ASN A 100 5.55 3.71 3.55
C ASN A 100 4.42 4.17 2.61
N LEU A 101 4.44 3.80 1.32
CA LEU A 101 3.47 4.33 0.34
C LEU A 101 2.03 3.99 0.73
N CYS A 102 1.73 2.73 1.01
CA CYS A 102 0.36 2.32 1.39
C CYS A 102 -0.09 2.85 2.76
N GLU A 103 0.85 3.22 3.64
CA GLU A 103 0.53 3.81 4.94
C GLU A 103 0.00 5.24 4.78
N ILE A 104 0.64 6.01 3.89
CA ILE A 104 0.29 7.42 3.68
C ILE A 104 -0.70 7.65 2.53
N LEU A 105 -0.74 6.73 1.57
CA LEU A 105 -1.57 6.76 0.36
C LEU A 105 -2.17 5.37 0.11
N PRO A 106 -3.16 4.95 0.92
CA PRO A 106 -3.81 3.65 0.75
C PRO A 106 -4.40 3.50 -0.65
N GLY A 107 -4.18 2.33 -1.26
CA GLY A 107 -4.71 2.02 -2.59
C GLY A 107 -4.04 2.77 -3.74
N ARG A 108 -2.82 3.30 -3.55
CA ARG A 108 -2.03 3.96 -4.60
C ARG A 108 -0.80 3.16 -5.02
N ALA A 109 -0.41 3.34 -6.27
CA ALA A 109 0.83 2.80 -6.83
C ALA A 109 1.62 3.89 -7.56
N ILE A 110 2.94 3.71 -7.70
CA ILE A 110 3.81 4.69 -8.37
C ILE A 110 3.71 4.53 -9.89
N GLY A 111 3.46 5.61 -10.61
CA GLY A 111 3.47 5.60 -12.07
C GLY A 111 3.17 6.94 -12.72
N GLY A 112 3.44 7.03 -14.02
CA GLY A 112 3.21 8.22 -14.84
C GLY A 112 4.45 9.13 -14.98
N ASP A 113 5.55 8.80 -14.31
CA ASP A 113 6.81 9.51 -14.49
C ASP A 113 7.40 9.23 -15.89
N LYS A 114 8.12 10.21 -16.45
CA LYS A 114 8.79 10.08 -17.74
C LYS A 114 9.94 9.08 -17.66
N PHE A 115 9.94 8.08 -18.55
CA PHE A 115 11.06 7.14 -18.69
C PHE A 115 12.03 7.64 -19.76
N GLY A 116 13.30 7.82 -19.36
CA GLY A 116 14.29 8.48 -20.20
C GLY A 116 14.92 7.61 -21.30
N ASN A 117 14.75 6.28 -21.25
CA ASN A 117 15.39 5.34 -22.18
C ASN A 117 16.90 5.58 -22.42
N ARG A 118 17.64 5.94 -21.36
CA ARG A 118 19.06 6.36 -21.45
C ARG A 118 20.00 5.25 -21.94
N GLU A 119 19.62 4.00 -21.70
CA GLU A 119 20.37 2.82 -22.13
C GLU A 119 19.99 2.36 -23.55
N ASN A 120 19.10 3.07 -24.23
CA ASN A 120 18.69 2.84 -25.62
C ASN A 120 18.17 1.42 -25.89
N LYS A 121 17.51 0.81 -24.90
CA LYS A 121 16.92 -0.54 -24.99
C LYS A 121 15.55 -0.55 -25.66
N LEU A 122 14.93 0.61 -25.83
CA LEU A 122 13.67 0.82 -26.55
C LEU A 122 13.90 1.74 -27.77
N PRO A 123 12.97 1.76 -28.76
CA PRO A 123 13.05 2.68 -29.90
C PRO A 123 13.19 4.16 -29.50
N GLN A 124 13.97 4.95 -30.24
CA GLN A 124 14.34 6.33 -29.84
C GLN A 124 13.34 7.42 -30.24
N SER A 125 12.42 7.15 -31.18
CA SER A 125 11.46 8.14 -31.68
C SER A 125 10.34 8.49 -30.69
N GLU A 126 10.21 7.71 -29.63
CA GLU A 126 9.04 7.75 -28.76
C GLU A 126 9.29 8.45 -27.43
N LYS A 127 8.20 8.96 -26.84
CA LYS A 127 8.18 9.45 -25.46
C LYS A 127 7.60 8.37 -24.57
N TYR A 128 8.40 7.89 -23.64
CA TYR A 128 8.03 6.84 -22.71
C TYR A 128 7.67 7.36 -21.33
N TYR A 129 6.81 6.59 -20.65
CA TYR A 129 6.42 6.74 -19.26
C TYR A 129 6.54 5.39 -18.56
N GLU A 130 6.72 5.39 -17.25
CA GLU A 130 6.83 4.16 -16.45
C GLU A 130 5.71 4.05 -15.42
N ALA A 131 5.32 2.82 -15.09
CA ALA A 131 4.44 2.53 -13.95
C ALA A 131 4.83 1.20 -13.28
N ASP A 132 4.66 1.14 -11.96
CA ASP A 132 4.85 -0.07 -11.17
C ASP A 132 3.72 -1.06 -11.45
N VAL A 133 4.07 -2.34 -11.59
CA VAL A 133 3.10 -3.43 -11.64
C VAL A 133 3.47 -4.49 -10.61
N ASN A 134 2.52 -5.38 -10.30
CA ASN A 134 2.66 -6.43 -9.28
C ASN A 134 3.03 -5.86 -7.89
N TYR A 135 2.55 -4.65 -7.55
CA TYR A 135 2.90 -3.96 -6.30
C TYR A 135 1.97 -4.37 -5.15
N SER A 136 2.56 -4.84 -4.05
CA SER A 136 1.84 -5.40 -2.90
C SER A 136 2.11 -4.67 -1.58
N CYS A 137 2.23 -3.34 -1.62
CA CYS A 137 2.64 -2.50 -0.49
C CYS A 137 4.10 -2.70 -0.01
N GLY A 138 4.56 -1.83 0.88
CA GLY A 138 5.95 -1.83 1.34
C GLY A 138 6.91 -1.25 0.30
N ASN A 139 8.10 -1.85 0.22
CA ASN A 139 9.11 -1.47 -0.78
C ASN A 139 8.63 -1.82 -2.19
N ARG A 140 8.96 -0.95 -3.15
CA ARG A 140 8.67 -1.20 -4.57
C ARG A 140 9.49 -2.41 -5.06
N ASN A 141 8.88 -3.25 -5.89
CA ASN A 141 9.52 -4.41 -6.53
C ASN A 141 10.37 -3.99 -7.75
N ALA A 142 10.79 -4.93 -8.58
CA ALA A 142 11.56 -4.68 -9.81
C ALA A 142 10.70 -4.50 -11.08
N ASP A 143 9.39 -4.71 -10.97
CA ASP A 143 8.49 -4.92 -12.11
C ASP A 143 7.86 -3.61 -12.56
N ARG A 144 7.99 -3.28 -13.84
CA ARG A 144 7.48 -2.04 -14.42
C ARG A 144 6.93 -2.28 -15.81
N ILE A 145 5.89 -1.52 -16.16
CA ILE A 145 5.58 -1.28 -17.56
C ILE A 145 6.24 0.02 -18.02
N ILE A 146 6.67 0.05 -19.27
CA ILE A 146 7.09 1.24 -20.00
C ILE A 146 6.13 1.41 -21.17
N PHE A 147 5.51 2.57 -21.29
CA PHE A 147 4.47 2.80 -22.29
C PHE A 147 4.59 4.13 -23.00
N THR A 148 4.01 4.21 -24.20
CA THR A 148 3.89 5.45 -24.98
C THR A 148 2.45 5.97 -24.94
N LYS A 149 2.25 7.23 -25.31
CA LYS A 149 0.89 7.80 -25.48
C LYS A 149 0.11 7.18 -26.65
N ASN A 150 0.79 6.41 -27.51
CA ASN A 150 0.19 5.71 -28.64
C ASN A 150 -0.27 4.29 -28.28
N GLY A 151 -0.09 3.86 -27.03
CA GLY A 151 -0.56 2.56 -26.54
C GLY A 151 0.46 1.41 -26.68
N ASP A 152 1.69 1.67 -27.13
CA ASP A 152 2.77 0.67 -27.04
C ASP A 152 3.11 0.42 -25.57
N VAL A 153 3.25 -0.85 -25.18
CA VAL A 153 3.59 -1.25 -23.81
C VAL A 153 4.72 -2.28 -23.84
N TYR A 154 5.68 -2.11 -22.94
CA TYR A 154 6.80 -3.02 -22.70
C TYR A 154 6.85 -3.37 -21.22
N LEU A 155 7.11 -4.63 -20.89
CA LEU A 155 7.25 -5.11 -19.52
C LEU A 155 8.72 -5.34 -19.18
N THR A 156 9.12 -4.96 -17.98
CA THR A 156 10.40 -5.37 -17.38
C THR A 156 10.15 -6.00 -16.01
N LYS A 157 10.77 -7.15 -15.75
CA LYS A 157 10.71 -7.86 -14.44
C LYS A 157 12.06 -7.89 -13.72
N ASN A 158 12.99 -7.06 -14.19
CA ASN A 158 14.38 -7.11 -13.75
C ASN A 158 14.97 -5.71 -13.62
N HIS A 159 14.15 -4.74 -13.22
CA HIS A 159 14.56 -3.37 -12.93
C HIS A 159 15.27 -2.72 -14.13
N TYR A 160 14.60 -2.73 -15.29
CA TYR A 160 15.03 -2.10 -16.54
C TYR A 160 16.22 -2.78 -17.25
N LYS A 161 16.63 -3.99 -16.84
CA LYS A 161 17.72 -4.73 -17.50
C LYS A 161 17.31 -5.24 -18.89
N SER A 162 16.08 -5.72 -19.06
CA SER A 162 15.51 -6.11 -20.35
C SER A 162 14.02 -5.75 -20.42
N PHE A 163 13.51 -5.70 -21.64
CA PHE A 163 12.12 -5.35 -21.94
C PHE A 163 11.50 -6.37 -22.89
N GLU A 164 10.25 -6.74 -22.61
CA GLU A 164 9.43 -7.59 -23.46
C GLU A 164 8.27 -6.75 -24.01
N LYS A 165 8.09 -6.69 -25.34
CA LYS A 165 6.93 -6.01 -25.92
C LYS A 165 5.67 -6.81 -25.61
N GLN A 166 4.62 -6.13 -25.16
CA GLN A 166 3.37 -6.75 -24.72
C GLN A 166 2.26 -6.59 -25.74
#